data_AF-A0A2K0Y5C2-F1
#
_entry.id   AF-A0A2K0Y5C2-F1
#
_cell.length_a   1.000
_cell.length_b   1.000
_cell.length_c   1.000
_cell.angle_alpha   90.00
_cell.angle_beta   90.00
_cell.angle_gamma   90.00
#
_symmetry.space_group_name_H-M   'P 1'
#
loop_
_entity.id
_entity.type
_entity.pdbx_description
1 polymer ?
#
loop_
_entity_poly.entity_id
_entity_poly.type
_entity_poly.pdbx_seq_one_letter_code
_entity_poly.pdbx_strand_id
1 'polypeptide(L)'
;MPVITIQLDGELHRRLKRRAATANLSISALVRPLIEDVAVGRGGYIFTGQDELMGIAIQTYALVAELVADQSPQLLARGTANARLLMRDRGLLDPSEDPLADVAHGGSYRGEDGQ
;
A
#
# COMPACT_ATOMS: atom_id res chain seq x y z
N MET A 1 -26.14 23.96 9.14
CA MET A 1 -25.25 22.80 8.94
C MET A 1 -25.77 21.63 9.75
N PRO A 2 -25.80 20.41 9.21
CA PRO A 2 -26.14 19.22 10.00
C PRO A 2 -25.06 18.97 11.06
N VAL A 3 -25.48 18.44 12.21
CA VAL A 3 -24.59 18.05 13.32
C VAL A 3 -24.72 16.54 13.50
N ILE A 4 -23.57 15.87 13.57
CA ILE A 4 -23.50 14.45 13.93
C ILE A 4 -22.89 14.35 15.32
N THR A 5 -23.46 13.48 16.16
CA THR A 5 -22.91 13.16 17.49
C THR A 5 -22.22 11.80 17.40
N ILE A 6 -20.92 11.77 17.69
CA ILE A 6 -20.12 10.55 17.66
C ILE A 6 -19.73 10.23 19.10
N GLN A 7 -20.11 9.05 19.59
CA GLN A 7 -19.61 8.58 20.89
C GLN A 7 -18.16 8.10 20.74
N LEU A 8 -17.30 8.61 21.61
CA LEU A 8 -15.88 8.25 21.67
C LEU A 8 -15.60 7.67 23.06
N ASP A 9 -14.76 6.64 23.11
CA ASP A 9 -14.19 6.25 24.39
C ASP A 9 -13.31 7.38 24.97
N GLY A 10 -13.16 7.39 26.29
CA GLY A 10 -12.45 8.47 26.99
C GLY A 10 -10.98 8.61 26.57
N GLU A 11 -10.31 7.53 26.19
CA GLU A 11 -8.90 7.57 25.77
C GLU A 11 -8.74 8.11 24.35
N LEU A 12 -9.60 7.72 23.42
CA LEU A 12 -9.67 8.26 22.08
C LEU A 12 -9.97 9.75 22.10
N HIS A 13 -10.96 10.18 22.90
CA HIS A 13 -11.26 11.60 23.08
C HIS A 13 -10.04 12.37 23.62
N ARG A 14 -9.33 11.82 24.61
CA ARG A 14 -8.11 12.44 25.18
C ARG A 14 -7.00 12.56 24.14
N ARG A 15 -6.76 11.52 23.34
CA ARG A 15 -5.76 11.53 22.25
C ARG A 15 -6.10 12.55 21.18
N LEU A 16 -7.37 12.63 20.75
CA LEU A 16 -7.83 13.63 19.79
C LEU A 16 -7.68 15.05 20.34
N LYS A 17 -8.07 15.28 21.59
CA LYS A 17 -7.91 16.59 22.25
C LYS A 17 -6.45 17.03 22.29
N ARG A 18 -5.53 16.13 22.67
CA ARG A 18 -4.08 16.42 22.67
C ARG A 18 -3.57 16.76 21.28
N ARG A 19 -3.90 15.94 20.28
CA ARG A 19 -3.45 16.15 18.89
C ARG A 19 -3.98 17.45 18.29
N ALA A 20 -5.25 17.78 18.56
CA ALA A 20 -5.86 19.03 18.11
C ALA A 20 -5.15 20.24 18.75
N ALA A 21 -4.86 20.18 20.06
CA ALA A 21 -4.12 21.22 20.75
C ALA A 21 -2.70 21.40 20.18
N THR A 22 -1.97 20.32 19.92
CA THR A 22 -0.63 20.39 19.30
C THR A 22 -0.66 21.04 17.91
N ALA A 23 -1.73 20.81 17.13
CA ALA A 23 -1.91 21.39 15.81
C ALA A 23 -2.56 22.79 15.82
N ASN A 24 -2.89 23.35 16.99
CA ASN A 24 -3.67 24.58 17.14
C ASN A 24 -5.03 24.53 16.38
N LEU A 25 -5.71 23.39 16.44
CA LEU A 25 -7.00 23.15 15.79
C LEU A 25 -8.08 22.81 16.83
N SER A 26 -9.34 23.00 16.44
CA SER A 26 -10.44 22.34 17.14
C SER A 26 -10.46 20.84 16.78
N ILE A 27 -11.05 19.99 17.65
CA ILE A 27 -11.24 18.57 17.32
C ILE A 27 -12.02 18.42 16.01
N SER A 28 -13.06 19.24 15.79
CA SER A 28 -13.85 19.22 14.55
C SER A 28 -13.01 19.55 13.32
N ALA A 29 -12.14 20.56 13.39
CA ALA A 29 -11.24 20.91 12.28
C ALA A 29 -10.21 19.81 12.02
N LEU A 30 -9.71 19.16 13.08
CA LEU A 30 -8.76 18.06 12.97
C LEU A 30 -9.37 16.83 12.27
N VAL A 31 -10.62 16.46 12.59
CA VAL A 31 -11.26 15.23 12.07
C VAL A 31 -12.02 15.43 10.77
N ARG A 32 -12.34 16.68 10.40
CA ARG A 32 -13.13 16.99 9.19
C ARG A 32 -12.54 16.39 7.91
N PRO A 33 -11.22 16.50 7.62
CA PRO A 33 -10.65 15.89 6.42
C PRO A 33 -10.86 14.37 6.40
N LEU A 34 -10.69 13.70 7.55
CA LEU A 34 -10.92 12.25 7.64
C LEU A 34 -12.37 11.87 7.37
N ILE A 35 -13.33 12.68 7.82
CA ILE A 35 -14.76 12.46 7.56
C ILE A 35 -15.06 12.69 6.07
N GLU A 36 -14.44 13.70 5.47
CA GLU A 36 -14.57 14.00 4.03
C GLU A 36 -13.97 12.87 3.18
N ASP A 37 -12.79 12.36 3.53
CA ASP A 37 -12.14 11.23 2.86
C ASP A 37 -13.01 9.96 2.90
N VAL A 38 -13.55 9.64 4.08
CA VAL A 38 -14.48 8.50 4.25
C VAL A 38 -15.76 8.68 3.43
N ALA A 39 -16.27 9.91 3.33
CA ALA A 39 -17.49 10.20 2.58
C ALA A 39 -17.30 10.11 1.05
N VAL A 40 -16.06 10.28 0.56
CA VAL A 40 -15.73 10.29 -0.88
C VAL A 40 -15.27 8.93 -1.40
N GLY A 41 -15.01 7.94 -0.52
CA GLY A 41 -14.49 6.62 -0.88
C GLY A 41 -15.20 5.96 -2.07
N ARG A 42 -14.46 5.73 -3.16
CA ARG A 42 -14.95 5.01 -4.35
C ARG A 42 -15.18 3.54 -4.00
N GLY A 43 -16.42 3.06 -4.13
CA GLY A 43 -16.72 1.62 -4.06
C GLY A 43 -16.73 1.02 -2.64
N GLY A 44 -16.89 1.83 -1.60
CA GLY A 44 -17.00 1.32 -0.22
C GLY A 44 -15.67 0.97 0.45
N TYR A 45 -14.54 1.16 -0.25
CA TYR A 45 -13.20 1.10 0.33
C TYR A 45 -12.79 2.50 0.81
N ILE A 46 -12.49 2.62 2.11
CA ILE A 46 -12.01 3.86 2.71
C ILE A 46 -10.51 3.92 2.47
N PHE A 47 -10.08 4.69 1.48
CA PHE A 47 -8.67 5.01 1.28
C PHE A 47 -8.20 5.85 2.46
N THR A 48 -7.22 5.35 3.19
CA THR A 48 -6.52 6.11 4.22
C THR A 48 -5.34 6.83 3.61
N GLY A 49 -4.81 7.88 4.24
CA GLY A 49 -3.54 8.49 3.81
C GLY A 49 -2.36 7.50 3.73
N GLN A 50 -2.46 6.31 4.35
CA GLN A 50 -1.48 5.24 4.17
C GLN A 50 -1.56 4.59 2.79
N ASP A 51 -2.76 4.50 2.20
CA ASP A 51 -2.95 3.96 0.86
C ASP A 51 -2.40 4.91 -0.21
N GLU A 52 -2.49 6.23 0.01
CA GLU A 52 -1.84 7.22 -0.86
C GLU A 52 -0.32 7.08 -0.84
N LEU A 53 0.27 6.95 0.36
CA LEU A 53 1.72 6.71 0.50
C LEU A 53 2.14 5.38 -0.13
N MET A 54 1.33 4.33 0.03
CA MET A 54 1.56 3.04 -0.62
C MET A 54 1.51 3.18 -2.15
N GLY A 55 0.52 3.89 -2.69
CA GLY A 55 0.39 4.15 -4.11
C GLY A 55 1.60 4.88 -4.69
N ILE A 56 2.07 5.93 -4.02
CA ILE A 56 3.28 6.68 -4.41
C ILE A 56 4.52 5.77 -4.37
N ALA A 57 4.65 4.93 -3.35
CA ALA A 57 5.77 4.01 -3.23
C ALA A 57 5.77 2.98 -4.38
N ILE A 58 4.62 2.34 -4.65
CA ILE A 58 4.47 1.40 -5.77
C ILE A 58 4.84 2.07 -7.09
N GLN A 59 4.32 3.27 -7.36
CA GLN A 59 4.58 3.99 -8.60
C GLN A 59 6.05 4.34 -8.77
N THR A 60 6.70 4.80 -7.68
CA THR A 60 8.13 5.10 -7.68
C THR A 60 8.96 3.86 -7.97
N TYR A 61 8.66 2.74 -7.31
CA TYR A 61 9.38 1.49 -7.52
C TYR A 61 9.18 0.93 -8.93
N ALA A 62 7.99 1.08 -9.52
CA ALA A 62 7.74 0.67 -10.90
C ALA A 62 8.61 1.45 -11.90
N LEU A 63 8.69 2.77 -11.75
CA LEU A 63 9.54 3.62 -12.60
C LEU A 63 11.04 3.27 -12.45
N VAL A 64 11.50 3.05 -11.22
CA VAL A 64 12.88 2.63 -10.96
C VAL A 64 13.15 1.25 -11.53
N ALA A 65 12.22 0.31 -11.38
CA ALA A 65 12.35 -1.04 -11.93
C ALA A 65 12.50 -0.99 -13.45
N GLU A 66 11.72 -0.17 -14.15
CA GLU A 66 11.87 0.01 -15.60
C GLU A 66 13.21 0.63 -15.99
N LEU A 67 13.64 1.67 -15.28
CA LEU A 67 14.96 2.27 -15.54
C LEU A 67 16.10 1.26 -15.36
N VAL A 68 16.02 0.41 -14.34
CA VAL A 68 17.00 -0.64 -14.10
C VAL A 68 16.86 -1.79 -15.11
N ALA A 69 15.65 -2.11 -15.56
CA ALA A 69 15.44 -3.12 -16.61
C ALA A 69 16.17 -2.73 -17.89
N ASP A 70 16.06 -1.47 -18.29
CA ASP A 70 16.71 -0.92 -19.49
C ASP A 70 18.24 -0.95 -19.38
N GLN A 71 18.78 -0.61 -18.21
CA GLN A 71 20.23 -0.50 -18.00
C GLN A 71 20.92 -1.81 -17.61
N SER A 72 20.24 -2.65 -16.81
CA SER A 72 20.79 -3.90 -16.27
C SER A 72 19.68 -4.88 -15.87
N PRO A 73 19.16 -5.68 -16.82
CA PRO A 73 18.14 -6.69 -16.56
C PRO A 73 18.55 -7.69 -15.47
N GLN A 74 19.83 -8.05 -15.39
CA GLN A 74 20.35 -9.01 -14.42
C GLN A 74 20.31 -8.44 -12.99
N LEU A 75 20.56 -7.14 -12.83
CA LEU A 75 20.44 -6.48 -11.53
C LEU A 75 18.99 -6.46 -11.06
N LEU A 76 18.05 -6.14 -11.96
CA LEU A 76 16.63 -6.18 -11.65
C LEU A 76 16.17 -7.57 -11.23
N ALA A 77 16.57 -8.62 -11.95
CA ALA A 77 16.22 -10.00 -11.63
C ALA A 77 16.72 -10.40 -10.22
N ARG A 78 18.00 -10.11 -9.91
CA ARG A 78 18.58 -10.40 -8.60
C ARG A 78 17.92 -9.59 -7.49
N GLY A 79 17.69 -8.29 -7.72
CA GLY A 79 17.02 -7.42 -6.76
C GLY A 79 15.60 -7.88 -6.45
N THR A 80 14.85 -8.26 -7.48
CA THR A 80 13.50 -8.81 -7.35
C THR A 80 13.51 -10.11 -6.55
N ALA A 81 14.39 -11.06 -6.89
CA ALA A 81 14.51 -12.31 -6.14
C ALA A 81 14.81 -12.07 -4.64
N ASN A 82 15.75 -11.18 -4.33
CA ASN A 82 16.09 -10.83 -2.95
C ASN A 82 14.93 -10.15 -2.21
N ALA A 83 14.21 -9.23 -2.87
CA ALA A 83 13.06 -8.57 -2.27
C ALA A 83 11.95 -9.57 -1.92
N ARG A 84 11.69 -10.55 -2.80
CA ARG A 84 10.70 -11.60 -2.55
C ARG A 84 11.08 -12.50 -1.37
N LEU A 85 12.36 -12.89 -1.26
CA LEU A 85 12.86 -13.62 -0.10
C LEU A 85 12.60 -12.84 1.19
N LEU A 86 12.95 -11.55 1.21
CA LEU A 86 12.73 -10.68 2.37
C LEU A 86 11.24 -10.47 2.72
N MET A 87 10.34 -10.49 1.73
CA MET A 87 8.90 -10.41 1.96
C MET A 87 8.37 -11.72 2.54
N ARG A 88 8.81 -12.87 2.03
CA ARG A 88 8.44 -14.19 2.57
C ARG A 88 8.91 -14.36 4.01
N ASP A 89 10.16 -13.99 4.31
CA ASP A 89 10.72 -14.04 5.66
C ASP A 89 9.93 -13.18 6.66
N ARG A 90 9.26 -12.13 6.17
CA ARG A 90 8.41 -11.23 6.97
C ARG A 90 6.92 -11.63 6.97
N GLY A 91 6.55 -12.71 6.27
CA GLY A 91 5.15 -13.12 6.10
C GLY A 91 4.32 -12.16 5.26
N LEU A 92 4.94 -11.34 4.42
CA LEU A 92 4.29 -10.34 3.55
C LEU A 92 3.96 -10.88 2.15
N LEU A 93 4.45 -12.07 1.81
CA LEU A 93 4.22 -12.73 0.54
C LEU A 93 4.04 -14.21 0.78
N ASP A 94 2.85 -14.73 0.48
CA ASP A 94 2.59 -16.16 0.47
C ASP A 94 3.25 -16.78 -0.78
N PRO A 95 4.08 -17.83 -0.65
CA PRO A 95 4.67 -18.53 -1.79
C PRO A 95 3.64 -19.08 -2.80
N SER A 96 2.42 -19.40 -2.35
CA SER A 96 1.34 -19.91 -3.20
C SER A 96 0.63 -18.82 -4.02
N GLU A 97 0.76 -17.56 -3.60
CA GLU A 97 0.18 -16.39 -4.26
C GLU A 97 1.24 -15.59 -5.04
N ASP A 98 2.41 -16.19 -5.27
CA ASP A 98 3.54 -15.57 -5.93
C ASP A 98 3.43 -15.70 -7.46
N PRO A 99 3.02 -14.66 -8.21
CA PRO A 99 2.86 -14.74 -9.65
C PRO A 99 4.19 -14.86 -10.42
N LEU A 100 5.32 -14.69 -9.73
CA LEU A 100 6.68 -14.78 -10.29
C LEU A 100 7.45 -16.01 -9.78
N ALA A 101 6.81 -16.89 -9.01
CA ALA A 101 7.44 -18.12 -8.53
C ALA A 101 7.94 -18.99 -9.69
N ASP A 102 7.15 -19.08 -10.76
CA ASP A 102 7.48 -19.87 -11.94
C ASP A 102 8.58 -19.24 -12.81
N VAL A 103 8.77 -17.92 -12.74
CA VAL A 103 9.78 -17.20 -13.53
C VAL A 103 11.20 -17.46 -13.01
N ALA A 104 11.34 -17.79 -11.72
CA ALA A 104 12.62 -18.16 -11.11
C ALA A 104 13.07 -19.60 -11.44
N HIS A 105 12.19 -20.44 -11.98
CA HIS A 105 12.48 -21.80 -12.41
C HIS A 105 12.49 -21.89 -13.93
N GLY A 106 13.47 -21.24 -14.55
CA GLY A 106 13.94 -21.46 -15.92
C GLY A 106 12.85 -21.86 -16.93
N GLY A 107 12.37 -20.88 -17.70
CA GLY A 107 11.35 -21.06 -18.73
C GLY A 107 11.43 -22.41 -19.45
N SER A 108 10.45 -23.26 -19.17
CA SER A 108 10.05 -24.29 -20.11
C SER A 108 8.81 -23.76 -20.83
N TYR A 109 9.04 -23.05 -21.93
CA TYR A 109 8.04 -22.95 -22.98
C TYR A 109 7.79 -24.40 -23.43
N ARG A 110 6.73 -25.02 -22.89
CA ARG A 110 6.19 -26.26 -23.42
C ARG A 110 5.54 -25.88 -24.75
N GLY A 111 6.25 -26.18 -25.83
CA GLY A 111 5.72 -26.06 -27.19
C GLY A 111 4.41 -26.82 -27.27
N GLU A 112 3.35 -26.12 -27.69
CA GLU A 112 2.14 -26.76 -28.19
C GLU A 112 2.45 -27.26 -29.61
N ASP A 113 3.04 -28.44 -29.69
CA ASP A 113 3.04 -29.24 -30.92
C ASP A 113 1.83 -30.18 -30.90
N GLY A 114 0.88 -29.90 -31.78
CA GLY A 114 0.15 -30.90 -32.55
C GLY A 114 -0.95 -31.71 -31.85
N GLN A 115 -2.20 -31.32 -32.12
CA GLN A 115 -3.19 -32.22 -32.71
C GLN A 115 -4.29 -31.45 -33.43
#